data_AF-A0A962V1D1-F1
#
_entry.id   AF-A0A962V1D1-F1
#
_cell.length_a   1.000
_cell.length_b   1.000
_cell.length_c   1.000
_cell.angle_alpha   90.00
_cell.angle_beta   90.00
_cell.angle_gamma   90.00
#
_symmetry.space_group_name_H-M   'P 1'
#
loop_
_entity.id
_entity.type
_entity.pdbx_description
1 polymer ?
#
loop_
_entity_poly.entity_id
_entity_poly.type
_entity_poly.pdbx_seq_one_letter_code
_entity_poly.pdbx_strand_id
1 'polypeptide(L)'
;GSFSAYNAASGRFIVGLNPNGQPAATFGGANLQPSEVRTHSHDMGGSLDFPEHDIAGGSGCCAHDYAASGSHGFSGSTGVDTNASKYDAAVQAPYYTAFLCEAQ
;
A
#
# COMPACT_ATOMS: atom_id res chain seq x y z
N GLY A 1 -25.31 2.48 35.81
CA GLY A 1 -25.56 2.06 34.42
C GLY A 1 -24.82 0.77 34.22
N SER A 2 -25.47 -0.26 33.70
CA SER A 2 -24.80 -1.46 33.23
C SER A 2 -24.15 -1.18 31.87
N PHE A 3 -23.01 -1.81 31.63
CA PHE A 3 -22.26 -1.69 30.39
C PHE A 3 -22.00 -3.07 29.82
N SER A 4 -22.09 -3.23 28.51
CA SER A 4 -21.79 -4.47 27.79
C SER A 4 -20.68 -4.27 26.76
N ALA A 5 -20.00 -5.36 26.41
CA ALA A 5 -18.96 -5.35 25.40
C ALA A 5 -19.52 -4.93 24.03
N TYR A 6 -18.93 -3.91 23.42
CA TYR A 6 -19.28 -3.49 22.06
C TYR A 6 -18.49 -4.30 21.03
N ASN A 7 -18.99 -5.51 20.76
CA ASN A 7 -18.30 -6.49 19.90
C ASN A 7 -18.07 -6.02 18.46
N ALA A 8 -18.89 -5.07 17.97
CA ALA A 8 -18.76 -4.56 16.61
C ALA A 8 -17.44 -3.79 16.37
N ALA A 9 -16.78 -3.27 17.41
CA ALA A 9 -15.48 -2.60 17.30
C ALA A 9 -14.26 -3.56 17.38
N SER A 10 -14.47 -4.85 17.67
CA SER A 10 -13.37 -5.79 17.85
C SER A 10 -12.56 -5.95 16.55
N GLY A 11 -11.25 -5.70 16.64
CA GLY A 11 -10.34 -5.75 15.48
C GLY A 11 -10.55 -4.62 14.46
N ARG A 12 -11.23 -3.52 14.83
CA ARG A 12 -11.51 -2.37 13.98
C ARG A 12 -10.93 -1.06 14.56
N PHE A 13 -10.59 -0.14 13.66
CA PHE A 13 -10.25 1.24 14.02
C PHE A 13 -11.52 2.11 14.03
N ILE A 14 -11.69 2.93 15.08
CA ILE A 14 -12.84 3.82 15.20
C ILE A 14 -12.56 5.10 14.40
N VAL A 15 -13.41 5.40 13.43
CA VAL A 15 -13.36 6.63 12.65
C VAL A 15 -14.51 7.55 13.03
N GLY A 16 -14.22 8.84 13.22
CA GLY A 16 -15.25 9.86 13.37
C GLY A 16 -15.99 10.05 12.04
N LEU A 17 -17.31 10.03 12.08
CA LEU A 17 -18.13 10.41 10.94
C LEU A 17 -18.15 11.93 10.80
N ASN A 18 -18.21 12.44 9.57
CA ASN A 18 -18.54 13.84 9.36
C ASN A 18 -19.98 14.13 9.84
N PRO A 19 -20.39 15.40 10.03
CA PRO A 19 -21.73 15.74 10.55
C PRO A 19 -22.92 15.18 9.76
N ASN A 20 -22.71 14.82 8.49
CA ASN A 20 -23.68 14.22 7.56
C ASN A 20 -23.32 12.76 7.20
N GLY A 21 -22.43 12.12 7.96
CA GLY A 21 -22.00 10.74 7.74
C GLY A 21 -23.12 9.77 8.11
N GLN A 22 -23.23 8.69 7.34
CA GLN A 22 -24.19 7.62 7.63
C GLN A 22 -23.80 6.92 8.94
N PRO A 23 -24.67 6.93 9.98
CA PRO A 23 -24.42 6.17 11.20
C PRO A 23 -24.19 4.69 10.87
N ALA A 24 -23.21 4.08 11.54
CA ALA A 24 -22.81 2.69 11.29
C ALA A 24 -22.39 2.38 9.83
N ALA A 25 -21.97 3.40 9.06
CA ALA A 25 -21.33 3.17 7.78
C ALA A 25 -20.15 2.19 7.93
N THR A 26 -20.13 1.20 7.04
CA THR A 26 -19.10 0.16 7.05
C THR A 26 -17.89 0.70 6.30
N PHE A 27 -16.80 0.96 7.02
CA PHE A 27 -15.52 1.34 6.43
C PHE A 27 -14.50 0.22 6.57
N GLY A 28 -13.63 0.07 5.57
CA GLY A 28 -12.49 -0.85 5.61
C GLY A 28 -12.81 -2.29 5.16
N GLY A 29 -11.78 -3.13 5.17
CA GLY A 29 -11.85 -4.55 4.83
C GLY A 29 -12.17 -5.47 6.02
N ALA A 30 -11.80 -6.74 5.92
CA ALA A 30 -11.98 -7.72 7.00
C ALA A 30 -11.30 -7.30 8.31
N ASN A 31 -11.84 -7.73 9.46
CA ASN A 31 -11.24 -7.49 10.78
C ASN A 31 -9.85 -8.09 10.87
N LEU A 32 -8.92 -7.38 11.50
CA LEU A 32 -7.61 -7.93 11.83
C LEU A 32 -7.76 -8.88 13.03
N GLN A 33 -7.17 -10.07 12.93
CA GLN A 33 -6.92 -10.91 14.10
C GLN A 33 -5.75 -10.32 14.92
N PRO A 34 -5.69 -10.58 16.23
CA PRO A 34 -4.54 -10.20 17.04
C PRO A 34 -3.24 -10.73 16.41
N SER A 35 -2.28 -9.84 16.20
CA SER A 35 -0.97 -10.15 15.59
C SER A 35 -1.03 -10.65 14.13
N GLU A 36 -2.14 -10.44 13.43
CA GLU A 36 -2.24 -10.73 11.99
C GLU A 36 -1.29 -9.84 11.18
N VAL A 37 -0.48 -10.47 10.33
CA VAL A 37 0.35 -9.77 9.33
C VAL A 37 -0.32 -9.97 7.98
N ARG A 38 -0.87 -8.89 7.41
CA ARG A 38 -1.39 -8.91 6.04
C ARG A 38 -0.27 -8.63 5.04
N THR A 39 -0.24 -9.42 3.99
CA THR A 39 0.64 -9.18 2.84
C THR A 39 -0.06 -8.21 1.90
N HIS A 40 0.58 -7.08 1.59
CA HIS A 40 0.14 -6.15 0.56
C HIS A 40 1.18 -6.16 -0.56
N SER A 41 0.72 -6.13 -1.81
CA SER A 41 1.58 -5.98 -2.99
C SER A 41 0.93 -5.01 -3.97
N HIS A 42 1.75 -4.26 -4.67
CA HIS A 42 1.37 -3.36 -5.75
C HIS A 42 2.05 -3.82 -7.03
N ASP A 43 1.26 -4.00 -8.06
CA ASP A 43 1.81 -4.10 -9.41
C ASP A 43 2.20 -2.72 -9.89
N MET A 44 3.37 -2.62 -10.49
CA MET A 44 3.91 -1.40 -11.09
C MET A 44 4.32 -1.69 -12.52
N GLY A 45 4.05 -0.74 -13.41
CA GLY A 45 4.48 -0.83 -14.79
C GLY A 45 4.35 0.51 -15.48
N GLY A 46 5.07 0.64 -16.59
CA GLY A 46 5.10 1.86 -17.38
C GLY A 46 6.05 1.73 -18.56
N SER A 47 6.23 2.84 -19.28
CA SER A 47 7.25 2.95 -20.31
C SER A 47 8.14 4.14 -20.03
N LEU A 48 9.43 3.98 -20.31
CA LEU A 48 10.41 5.06 -20.32
C LEU A 48 10.77 5.34 -21.77
N ASP A 49 10.51 6.55 -22.24
CA ASP A 49 10.91 7.00 -23.56
C ASP A 49 12.28 7.65 -23.48
N PHE A 50 13.28 7.06 -24.12
CA PHE A 50 14.61 7.64 -24.25
C PHE A 50 14.70 8.40 -25.59
N PRO A 51 14.97 9.72 -25.56
CA PRO A 51 15.13 10.50 -26.78
C PRO A 51 16.42 10.11 -27.52
N GLU A 52 16.49 10.48 -28.80
CA GLU A 52 17.68 10.26 -29.62
C GLU A 52 18.85 11.13 -29.14
N HIS A 53 20.04 10.52 -29.08
CA HIS A 53 21.28 11.17 -28.67
C HIS A 53 22.43 10.79 -29.60
N ASP A 54 23.20 11.79 -30.02
CA ASP A 54 24.41 11.60 -30.82
C ASP A 54 25.65 11.49 -29.93
N ILE A 55 26.48 10.47 -30.16
CA ILE A 55 27.80 10.37 -29.52
C ILE A 55 28.86 10.99 -30.43
N ALA A 56 29.34 12.17 -30.06
CA ALA A 56 30.40 12.86 -30.80
C ALA A 56 31.70 12.03 -30.80
N GLY A 57 32.21 11.70 -32.00
CA GLY A 57 33.42 10.89 -32.20
C GLY A 57 33.16 9.39 -32.48
N GLY A 58 31.91 8.93 -32.31
CA GLY A 58 31.46 7.58 -32.67
C GLY A 58 30.64 7.57 -33.96
N SER A 59 31.13 8.17 -35.06
CA SER A 59 30.43 8.11 -36.34
C SER A 59 30.79 6.83 -37.10
N GLY A 60 29.84 5.89 -37.15
CA GLY A 60 29.95 4.64 -37.90
C GLY A 60 28.77 3.71 -37.66
N CYS A 61 28.46 2.85 -38.62
CA CYS A 61 27.31 1.92 -38.63
C CYS A 61 27.22 0.93 -37.44
N CYS A 62 28.17 0.98 -36.49
CA CYS A 62 28.29 0.07 -35.35
C CYS A 62 28.18 0.76 -33.98
N ALA A 63 27.90 2.07 -33.92
CA ALA A 63 27.80 2.82 -32.66
C ALA A 63 26.35 3.01 -32.15
N HIS A 64 25.37 2.37 -32.81
CA HIS A 64 23.94 2.58 -32.61
C HIS A 64 23.41 2.18 -31.21
N ASP A 65 24.08 1.23 -30.53
CA ASP A 65 23.51 0.59 -29.33
C ASP A 65 23.99 1.20 -27.99
N TYR A 66 24.97 2.10 -28.01
CA TYR A 66 25.51 2.70 -26.77
C TYR A 66 24.53 3.66 -26.08
N ALA A 67 23.63 4.27 -26.87
CA ALA A 67 22.59 5.19 -26.41
C ALA A 67 21.31 4.94 -27.22
N ALA A 68 20.85 3.69 -27.23
CA ALA A 68 19.65 3.30 -27.97
C ALA A 68 18.44 4.14 -27.52
N SER A 69 17.81 4.80 -28.48
CA SER A 69 16.57 5.54 -28.30
C SER A 69 15.38 4.61 -28.42
N GLY A 70 14.24 5.05 -27.91
CA GLY A 70 12.98 4.31 -28.03
C GLY A 70 12.24 4.17 -26.71
N SER A 71 11.14 3.42 -26.76
CA SER A 71 10.25 3.20 -25.63
C SER A 71 10.58 1.87 -24.96
N HIS A 72 10.97 1.92 -23.69
CA HIS A 72 11.34 0.75 -22.91
C HIS A 72 10.30 0.52 -21.83
N GLY A 73 9.50 -0.52 -22.02
CA GLY A 73 8.55 -0.99 -21.02
C GLY A 73 9.27 -1.52 -19.79
N PHE A 74 8.73 -1.23 -18.61
CA PHE A 74 9.10 -1.89 -17.38
C PHE A 74 7.84 -2.39 -16.68
N SER A 75 8.00 -3.48 -15.95
CA SER A 75 6.97 -4.02 -15.06
C SER A 75 7.62 -4.67 -13.86
N GLY A 76 6.96 -4.61 -12.72
CA GLY A 76 7.36 -5.26 -11.49
C GLY A 76 6.18 -5.39 -10.54
N SER A 77 6.38 -6.12 -9.46
CA SER A 77 5.44 -6.17 -8.35
C SER A 77 6.21 -5.96 -7.06
N THR A 78 5.66 -5.21 -6.12
CA THR A 78 6.29 -5.02 -4.82
C THR A 78 6.15 -6.32 -4.04
N GLY A 79 7.28 -6.96 -3.72
CA GLY A 79 7.30 -8.12 -2.84
C GLY A 79 7.09 -7.73 -1.38
N VAL A 80 6.62 -8.69 -0.58
CA VAL A 80 6.61 -8.56 0.87
C VAL A 80 8.04 -8.78 1.36
N ASP A 81 8.62 -7.82 2.06
CA ASP A 81 9.96 -7.98 2.64
C ASP A 81 9.91 -8.92 3.85
N THR A 82 10.20 -10.20 3.62
CA THR A 82 10.18 -11.23 4.66
C THR A 82 11.42 -11.23 5.57
N ASN A 83 12.45 -10.42 5.28
CA ASN A 83 13.72 -10.41 6.00
C ASN A 83 13.89 -9.20 6.94
N ALA A 84 13.35 -8.02 6.60
CA ALA A 84 13.37 -6.84 7.45
C ALA A 84 11.98 -6.32 7.85
N SER A 85 10.90 -6.83 7.26
CA SER A 85 9.55 -6.31 7.49
C SER A 85 8.53 -7.42 7.76
N LYS A 86 8.44 -7.86 9.02
CA LYS A 86 7.16 -8.37 9.57
C LYS A 86 6.04 -7.31 9.59
N TYR A 87 6.31 -6.13 9.03
CA TYR A 87 5.54 -4.92 9.15
C TYR A 87 5.25 -4.40 7.73
N ASP A 88 4.08 -4.74 7.23
CA ASP A 88 3.47 -4.02 6.11
C ASP A 88 3.45 -2.51 6.46
N ALA A 89 3.90 -1.62 5.57
CA ALA A 89 3.94 -0.19 5.85
C ALA A 89 2.54 0.41 6.11
N ALA A 90 1.47 -0.26 5.65
CA ALA A 90 0.08 0.07 5.97
C ALA A 90 -0.34 -0.32 7.40
N VAL A 91 0.45 -1.12 8.14
CA VAL A 91 0.22 -1.44 9.57
C VAL A 91 1.17 -0.71 10.53
N GLN A 92 1.96 0.26 10.05
CA GLN A 92 2.89 1.03 10.89
C GLN A 92 2.27 2.20 11.65
N ALA A 93 0.96 2.45 11.53
CA ALA A 93 0.30 3.36 12.44
C ALA A 93 0.33 2.71 13.84
N PRO A 94 0.99 3.33 14.85
CA PRO A 94 1.02 2.76 16.20
C PRO A 94 -0.43 2.65 16.69
N TYR A 95 -0.83 1.42 17.01
CA TYR A 95 -2.15 1.13 17.55
C TYR A 95 -2.04 0.46 18.90
N TYR A 96 -3.08 0.62 19.71
CA TYR A 96 -3.29 -0.18 20.91
C TYR A 96 -4.67 -0.80 20.82
N THR A 97 -4.82 -2.00 21.35
CA THR A 97 -6.13 -2.65 21.47
C THR A 97 -6.79 -2.19 22.76
N ALA A 98 -8.03 -1.72 22.66
CA ALA A 98 -8.84 -1.33 23.81
C ALA A 98 -10.10 -2.19 23.88
N PHE A 99 -10.58 -2.46 25.09
CA PHE A 99 -11.90 -3.03 25.30
C PHE A 99 -12.94 -1.92 25.30
N LEU A 100 -13.83 -1.91 24.31
CA LEU A 100 -14.88 -0.89 24.19
C LEU A 100 -16.20 -1.42 24.79
N CYS A 101 -16.83 -0.60 25.62
CA CYS A 101 -18.12 -0.88 26.23
C CYS A 101 -19.18 0.13 25.76
N GLU A 102 -20.43 -0.31 25.63
CA GLU A 102 -21.60 0.54 25.44
C GLU A 102 -22.53 0.47 26.67
N ALA A 103 -23.25 1.55 26.95
CA ALA A 103 -24.25 1.57 28.00
C ALA A 103 -25.47 0.76 27.56
N GLN A 104 -26.04 -0.01 28.49
CA GLN A 104 -27.32 -0.69 28.28
C GLN A 104 -28.50 0.25 28.48
#